data_AF-A0A2P5HNT2-F1
#
_entry.id   AF-A0A2P5HNT2-F1
#
_cell.length_a   1.000
_cell.length_b   1.000
_cell.length_c   1.000
_cell.angle_alpha   90.00
_cell.angle_beta   90.00
_cell.angle_gamma   90.00
#
_symmetry.space_group_name_H-M   'P 1'
#
loop_
_entity.id
_entity.type
_entity.pdbx_description
1 polymer ?
#
loop_
_entity_poly.entity_id
_entity_poly.type
_entity_poly.pdbx_seq_one_letter_code
_entity_poly.pdbx_strand_id
1 'polypeptide(L)'
;MSSEKTLPVLVIGAGITGLLTCHALSQAGLDYRVFERDGFMNSRSNEWTMAIHWALPLLQKILPTHLFAKMSDIACNPTVGIHSGLYPIIHGESGQLITGVPYETGLRVPRSKMRKLSAEGIDVEVSEQFQRCEESLEPSTVYGKLLTSVIFPEVGAGVIAHFADGTTVRGSMIVGADGPRSKLREIAVGNAEGAATTKFEIFHTNMTVCYKDAEKALFVRKQYPTSYLALSERSFHAFQSISSMPDGPDHPESWTFHMAMAWKGQVDTNLSFKERLALVKDKANGLGDPARSAFMWMPDDTEVHKADISYWIPHAWDNRQGRLTLIGDAAHPMPPYRGQGLNLCIHDVASFLEAMQAWRNPEKSLQEVIHSFEDEMIARGQEEVTCSVENGYMLHDWDKVQQSPVFNQGFKPMDGHSTTTKVAAAINT
;
A
#
# COMPACT_ATOMS: atom_id res chain seq x y z
N MET A 1 31.02 -22.55 -4.22
CA MET A 1 29.88 -21.59 -4.24
C MET A 1 29.90 -20.94 -5.62
N SER A 2 28.81 -21.00 -6.40
CA SER A 2 28.80 -20.36 -7.72
C SER A 2 28.93 -18.84 -7.55
N SER A 3 29.59 -18.17 -8.49
CA SER A 3 29.81 -16.71 -8.49
C SER A 3 28.51 -15.89 -8.45
N GLU A 4 27.37 -16.49 -8.77
CA GLU A 4 26.06 -15.83 -8.86
C GLU A 4 25.48 -15.41 -7.49
N LYS A 5 25.79 -16.15 -6.41
CA LYS A 5 25.38 -15.77 -5.03
C LYS A 5 26.15 -14.59 -4.44
N THR A 6 27.11 -14.03 -5.17
CA THR A 6 27.91 -12.88 -4.73
C THR A 6 27.41 -11.54 -5.28
N LEU A 7 26.51 -11.55 -6.27
CA LEU A 7 25.89 -10.33 -6.78
C LEU A 7 24.68 -9.94 -5.93
N PRO A 8 24.45 -8.63 -5.71
CA PRO A 8 23.31 -8.17 -4.93
C PRO A 8 21.99 -8.45 -5.64
N VAL A 9 20.93 -8.62 -4.87
CA VAL A 9 19.55 -8.59 -5.36
C VAL A 9 19.16 -7.14 -5.66
N LEU A 10 18.64 -6.86 -6.85
CA LEU A 10 18.18 -5.52 -7.22
C LEU A 10 16.70 -5.36 -6.84
N VAL A 11 16.36 -4.40 -6.00
CA VAL A 11 14.98 -4.06 -5.63
C VAL A 11 14.59 -2.76 -6.33
N ILE A 12 13.48 -2.77 -7.07
CA ILE A 12 13.03 -1.58 -7.81
C ILE A 12 11.83 -0.99 -7.06
N GLY A 13 12.00 0.22 -6.52
CA GLY A 13 11.04 0.95 -5.71
C GLY A 13 11.40 0.95 -4.22
N ALA A 14 11.61 2.13 -3.63
CA ALA A 14 11.83 2.30 -2.19
C ALA A 14 10.52 2.71 -1.48
N GLY A 15 9.41 2.10 -1.89
CA GLY A 15 8.16 2.13 -1.14
C GLY A 15 8.24 1.25 0.12
N ILE A 16 7.15 1.16 0.90
CA ILE A 16 7.12 0.32 2.10
C ILE A 16 7.45 -1.13 1.75
N THR A 17 6.84 -1.67 0.69
CA THR A 17 7.10 -3.04 0.22
C THR A 17 8.58 -3.28 -0.09
N GLY A 18 9.20 -2.45 -0.94
CA GLY A 18 10.60 -2.63 -1.31
C GLY A 18 11.58 -2.47 -0.15
N LEU A 19 11.30 -1.55 0.78
CA LEU A 19 12.10 -1.40 2.00
C LEU A 19 11.95 -2.61 2.94
N LEU A 20 10.74 -3.16 3.09
CA LEU A 20 10.54 -4.40 3.83
C LEU A 20 11.23 -5.59 3.13
N THR A 21 11.23 -5.66 1.80
CA THR A 21 12.00 -6.65 1.02
C THR A 21 13.50 -6.56 1.34
N CYS A 22 14.05 -5.37 1.52
CA CYS A 22 15.46 -5.18 1.91
C CYS A 22 15.76 -5.78 3.30
N HIS A 23 14.87 -5.58 4.29
CA HIS A 23 15.00 -6.23 5.59
C HIS A 23 14.95 -7.76 5.47
N ALA A 24 14.03 -8.29 4.67
CA ALA A 24 13.94 -9.73 4.38
C ALA A 24 15.23 -10.27 3.73
N LEU A 25 15.78 -9.58 2.75
CA LEU A 25 17.05 -9.97 2.10
C LEU A 25 18.22 -9.95 3.08
N SER A 26 18.32 -8.90 3.90
CA SER A 26 19.33 -8.83 4.97
C SER A 26 19.22 -10.00 5.94
N GLN A 27 18.00 -10.36 6.35
CA GLN A 27 17.75 -11.47 7.27
C GLN A 27 18.03 -12.84 6.64
N ALA A 28 17.89 -12.97 5.31
CA ALA A 28 18.31 -14.15 4.55
C ALA A 28 19.84 -14.21 4.31
N GLY A 29 20.59 -13.18 4.71
CA GLY A 29 22.04 -13.09 4.49
C GLY A 29 22.39 -12.88 3.01
N LEU A 30 21.58 -12.08 2.30
CA LEU A 30 21.78 -11.71 0.90
C LEU A 30 22.02 -10.20 0.79
N ASP A 31 23.04 -9.84 0.00
CA ASP A 31 23.29 -8.45 -0.36
C ASP A 31 22.20 -7.92 -1.29
N TYR A 32 21.92 -6.64 -1.22
CA TYR A 32 20.88 -6.01 -2.02
C TYR A 32 21.22 -4.57 -2.38
N ARG A 33 20.55 -4.06 -3.42
CA ARG A 33 20.52 -2.64 -3.79
C ARG A 33 19.10 -2.26 -4.18
N VAL A 34 18.55 -1.19 -3.61
CA VAL A 34 17.24 -0.65 -3.90
C VAL A 34 17.32 0.65 -4.70
N PHE A 35 16.49 0.77 -5.72
CA PHE A 35 16.49 1.90 -6.66
C PHE A 35 15.14 2.60 -6.63
N GLU A 36 15.13 3.91 -6.39
CA GLU A 36 13.91 4.73 -6.30
C GLU A 36 13.92 5.82 -7.37
N ARG A 37 12.80 5.99 -8.08
CA ARG A 37 12.68 7.01 -9.13
C ARG A 37 12.51 8.42 -8.57
N ASP A 38 11.87 8.55 -7.40
CA ASP A 38 11.66 9.84 -6.77
C ASP A 38 13.03 10.42 -6.36
N GLY A 39 13.16 11.74 -6.25
CA GLY A 39 14.44 12.38 -5.91
C GLY A 39 14.79 12.30 -4.42
N PHE A 40 13.80 12.12 -3.54
CA PHE A 40 13.97 12.02 -2.10
C PHE A 40 12.75 11.36 -1.43
N MET A 41 12.92 10.96 -0.17
CA MET A 41 11.88 10.29 0.60
C MET A 41 10.69 11.22 0.86
N ASN A 42 9.47 10.69 0.70
CA ASN A 42 8.21 11.38 1.01
C ASN A 42 8.03 12.73 0.30
N SER A 43 8.47 12.83 -0.96
CA SER A 43 8.34 14.02 -1.81
C SER A 43 6.91 14.44 -2.17
N ARG A 44 5.90 13.63 -1.85
CA ARG A 44 4.49 13.88 -2.20
C ARG A 44 3.76 14.52 -1.02
N SER A 45 2.94 15.54 -1.30
CA SER A 45 2.12 16.22 -0.28
C SER A 45 0.94 15.40 0.22
N ASN A 46 0.42 14.48 -0.60
CA ASN A 46 -0.75 13.69 -0.25
C ASN A 46 -0.40 12.54 0.72
N GLU A 47 -0.96 12.60 1.92
CA GLU A 47 -0.79 11.62 2.99
C GLU A 47 -2.07 10.78 3.16
N TRP A 48 -1.88 9.52 3.54
CA TRP A 48 -2.99 8.66 3.94
C TRP A 48 -2.53 7.67 5.01
N THR A 49 -3.51 7.05 5.65
CA THR A 49 -3.28 6.09 6.73
C THR A 49 -3.62 4.68 6.25
N MET A 50 -2.86 3.68 6.70
CA MET A 50 -3.07 2.27 6.36
C MET A 50 -3.24 1.45 7.62
N ALA A 51 -4.03 0.39 7.53
CA ALA A 51 -4.27 -0.55 8.62
C ALA A 51 -3.37 -1.78 8.48
N ILE A 52 -2.70 -2.17 9.56
CA ILE A 52 -2.01 -3.46 9.71
C ILE A 52 -2.79 -4.28 10.73
N HIS A 53 -3.29 -5.44 10.32
CA HIS A 53 -4.15 -6.31 11.13
C HIS A 53 -3.58 -7.73 11.15
N TRP A 54 -4.11 -8.66 10.35
CA TRP A 54 -3.67 -10.06 10.39
C TRP A 54 -2.20 -10.25 10.00
N ALA A 55 -1.61 -9.30 9.27
CA ALA A 55 -0.21 -9.37 8.86
C ALA A 55 0.77 -8.87 9.93
N LEU A 56 0.32 -8.36 11.08
CA LEU A 56 1.23 -7.84 12.11
C LEU A 56 2.27 -8.87 12.60
N PRO A 57 1.92 -10.14 12.87
CA PRO A 57 2.91 -11.15 13.25
C PRO A 57 3.92 -11.46 12.12
N LEU A 58 3.52 -11.30 10.86
CA LEU A 58 4.42 -11.45 9.72
C LEU A 58 5.40 -10.28 9.64
N LEU A 59 4.93 -9.06 9.90
CA LEU A 59 5.79 -7.88 10.00
C LEU A 59 6.84 -8.04 11.11
N GLN A 60 6.48 -8.66 12.22
CA GLN A 60 7.42 -8.97 13.31
C GLN A 60 8.54 -9.93 12.88
N LYS A 61 8.24 -10.87 11.97
CA LYS A 61 9.27 -11.78 11.42
C LYS A 61 10.24 -11.03 10.51
N ILE A 62 9.75 -10.07 9.72
CA ILE A 62 10.53 -9.33 8.72
C ILE A 62 11.43 -8.27 9.36
N LEU A 63 10.88 -7.47 10.28
CA LEU A 63 11.62 -6.34 10.86
C LEU A 63 12.58 -6.80 11.96
N PRO A 64 13.77 -6.19 12.08
CA PRO A 64 14.59 -6.31 13.27
C PRO A 64 13.81 -5.96 14.54
N THR A 65 14.05 -6.70 15.63
CA THR A 65 13.33 -6.55 16.91
C THR A 65 13.26 -5.10 17.40
N HIS A 66 14.35 -4.35 17.26
CA HIS A 66 14.43 -2.96 17.71
C HIS A 66 13.62 -1.98 16.84
N LEU A 67 13.37 -2.30 15.55
CA LEU A 67 12.49 -1.51 14.69
C LEU A 67 11.03 -1.88 14.92
N PHE A 68 10.72 -3.16 15.07
CA PHE A 68 9.36 -3.60 15.39
C PHE A 68 8.87 -3.02 16.74
N ALA A 69 9.77 -2.85 17.71
CA ALA A 69 9.46 -2.20 18.99
C ALA A 69 8.95 -0.75 18.85
N LYS A 70 9.25 -0.06 17.73
CA LYS A 70 8.82 1.32 17.44
C LYS A 70 7.44 1.42 16.77
N MET A 71 6.77 0.30 16.48
CA MET A 71 5.48 0.30 15.77
C MET A 71 4.42 1.15 16.48
N SER A 72 4.38 1.12 17.82
CA SER A 72 3.46 1.95 18.61
C SER A 72 3.73 3.45 18.45
N ASP A 73 4.98 3.87 18.28
CA ASP A 73 5.39 5.28 18.16
C ASP A 73 4.95 5.89 16.82
N ILE A 74 4.85 5.05 15.79
CA ILE A 74 4.41 5.47 14.45
C ILE A 74 2.90 5.28 14.24
N ALA A 75 2.17 4.78 15.23
CA ALA A 75 0.73 4.62 15.16
C ALA A 75 0.03 5.98 14.94
N CYS A 76 -1.09 5.95 14.23
CA CYS A 76 -1.96 7.11 14.04
C CYS A 76 -2.50 7.63 15.38
N ASN A 77 -2.76 6.71 16.31
CA ASN A 77 -3.27 7.00 17.64
C ASN A 77 -2.34 6.37 18.69
N PRO A 78 -1.28 7.08 19.11
CA PRO A 78 -0.28 6.53 20.03
C PRO A 78 -0.85 6.22 21.41
N THR A 79 -1.98 6.82 21.80
CA THR A 79 -2.62 6.56 23.11
C THR A 79 -3.36 5.21 23.17
N VAL A 80 -3.67 4.60 22.03
CA VAL A 80 -4.34 3.30 21.93
C VAL A 80 -3.35 2.16 21.61
N GLY A 81 -2.20 2.49 21.01
CA GLY A 81 -1.18 1.51 20.66
C GLY A 81 -1.66 0.44 19.67
N ILE A 82 -1.20 -0.81 19.84
CA ILE A 82 -1.50 -1.96 18.98
C ILE A 82 -2.81 -2.67 19.39
N HIS A 83 -3.80 -1.90 19.82
CA HIS A 83 -5.11 -2.43 20.24
C HIS A 83 -6.23 -1.53 19.72
N SER A 84 -6.42 -1.49 18.41
CA SER A 84 -7.42 -0.58 17.81
C SER A 84 -8.87 -1.09 17.92
N GLY A 85 -9.10 -2.30 18.45
CA GLY A 85 -10.41 -2.78 18.90
C GLY A 85 -11.37 -3.13 17.76
N LEU A 86 -12.13 -2.16 17.29
CA LEU A 86 -13.17 -2.33 16.27
C LEU A 86 -13.01 -1.27 15.20
N TYR A 87 -13.03 -1.66 13.93
CA TYR A 87 -13.15 -0.72 12.80
C TYR A 87 -14.64 -0.41 12.56
N PRO A 88 -15.15 0.77 12.96
CA PRO A 88 -16.57 1.07 12.96
C PRO A 88 -17.08 1.37 11.54
N ILE A 89 -18.19 0.74 11.18
CA ILE A 89 -18.97 1.07 9.98
C ILE A 89 -20.29 1.69 10.44
N ILE A 90 -20.53 2.93 10.08
CA ILE A 90 -21.65 3.74 10.55
C ILE A 90 -22.59 4.10 9.41
N HIS A 91 -23.85 4.30 9.76
CA HIS A 91 -24.88 4.81 8.87
C HIS A 91 -24.63 6.29 8.60
N GLY A 92 -24.46 6.65 7.33
CA GLY A 92 -24.02 7.97 6.90
C GLY A 92 -24.93 9.09 7.38
N GLU A 93 -26.23 8.96 7.18
CA GLU A 93 -27.24 9.99 7.49
C GLU A 93 -27.55 10.10 8.99
N SER A 94 -27.40 9.02 9.77
CA SER A 94 -27.79 9.01 11.19
C SER A 94 -26.62 9.04 12.16
N GLY A 95 -25.41 8.69 11.69
CA GLY A 95 -24.22 8.57 12.54
C GLY A 95 -24.20 7.33 13.43
N GLN A 96 -25.22 6.48 13.36
CA GLN A 96 -25.34 5.29 14.20
C GLN A 96 -24.46 4.15 13.69
N LEU A 97 -23.92 3.35 14.60
CA LEU A 97 -23.16 2.16 14.26
C LEU A 97 -24.06 1.14 13.54
N ILE A 98 -23.66 0.70 12.34
CA ILE A 98 -24.30 -0.42 11.64
C ILE A 98 -23.66 -1.72 12.11
N THR A 99 -22.34 -1.79 11.99
CA THR A 99 -21.51 -2.93 12.36
C THR A 99 -20.10 -2.47 12.64
N GLY A 100 -19.21 -3.37 13.04
CA GLY A 100 -17.79 -3.10 13.05
C GLY A 100 -16.99 -4.33 12.71
N VAL A 101 -15.87 -4.12 12.02
CA VAL A 101 -14.94 -5.19 11.68
C VAL A 101 -13.96 -5.36 12.85
N PRO A 102 -13.88 -6.55 13.48
CA PRO A 102 -12.96 -6.80 14.57
C PRO A 102 -11.51 -6.49 14.17
N TYR A 103 -10.81 -5.82 15.07
CA TYR A 103 -9.46 -5.29 14.89
C TYR A 103 -8.67 -5.48 16.21
N GLU A 104 -8.69 -6.71 16.74
CA GLU A 104 -8.22 -7.01 18.10
C GLU A 104 -6.74 -6.70 18.30
N THR A 105 -5.90 -7.16 17.36
CA THR A 105 -4.46 -6.93 17.35
C THR A 105 -4.07 -6.29 16.03
N GLY A 106 -3.68 -5.02 16.10
CA GLY A 106 -3.36 -4.24 14.92
C GLY A 106 -3.29 -2.76 15.23
N LEU A 107 -2.77 -2.01 14.28
CA LEU A 107 -2.66 -0.57 14.36
C LEU A 107 -2.85 0.07 13.00
N ARG A 108 -3.20 1.36 13.02
CA ARG A 108 -3.22 2.19 11.82
C ARG A 108 -1.98 3.06 11.82
N VAL A 109 -1.30 3.22 10.68
CA VAL A 109 -0.06 3.99 10.54
C VAL A 109 -0.16 4.99 9.38
N PRO A 110 0.39 6.21 9.51
CA PRO A 110 0.57 7.09 8.36
C PRO A 110 1.56 6.48 7.37
N ARG A 111 1.32 6.66 6.08
CA ARG A 111 2.17 6.10 5.03
C ARG A 111 3.59 6.65 5.08
N SER A 112 3.77 7.94 5.34
CA SER A 112 5.10 8.54 5.51
C SER A 112 5.87 7.94 6.69
N LYS A 113 5.23 7.78 7.85
CA LYS A 113 5.86 7.24 9.07
C LYS A 113 6.22 5.77 8.91
N MET A 114 5.33 4.96 8.33
CA MET A 114 5.63 3.55 8.04
C MET A 114 6.81 3.43 7.08
N ARG A 115 6.83 4.21 5.99
CA ARG A 115 7.96 4.22 5.05
C ARG A 115 9.26 4.63 5.72
N LYS A 116 9.23 5.67 6.57
CA LYS A 116 10.40 6.14 7.32
C LYS A 116 10.95 5.05 8.24
N LEU A 117 10.08 4.40 9.02
CA LEU A 117 10.47 3.28 9.88
C LEU A 117 11.09 2.14 9.06
N SER A 118 10.48 1.77 7.93
CA SER A 118 11.00 0.72 7.04
C SER A 118 12.35 1.07 6.43
N ALA A 119 12.71 2.35 6.31
CA ALA A 119 14.01 2.77 5.79
C ALA A 119 15.12 2.82 6.84
N GLU A 120 14.80 2.71 8.14
CA GLU A 120 15.82 2.71 9.18
C GLU A 120 16.73 1.49 9.06
N GLY A 121 18.05 1.70 9.10
CA GLY A 121 19.05 0.65 8.92
C GLY A 121 19.32 0.25 7.46
N ILE A 122 18.74 0.96 6.50
CA ILE A 122 19.05 0.80 5.07
C ILE A 122 19.81 2.05 4.60
N ASP A 123 21.07 1.88 4.20
CA ASP A 123 21.94 2.99 3.76
C ASP A 123 21.37 3.70 2.52
N VAL A 124 21.48 5.03 2.46
CA VAL A 124 20.90 5.88 1.40
C VAL A 124 21.95 6.73 0.69
N GLU A 125 22.01 6.64 -0.64
CA GLU A 125 22.52 7.66 -1.55
C GLU A 125 21.35 8.47 -2.12
N VAL A 126 21.42 9.79 -1.96
CA VAL A 126 20.69 10.71 -2.81
C VAL A 126 21.55 10.91 -4.05
N SER A 127 21.02 10.71 -5.26
CA SER A 127 21.78 10.98 -6.48
C SER A 127 22.03 12.48 -6.61
N GLU A 128 23.14 12.97 -6.04
CA GLU A 128 23.63 14.30 -6.37
C GLU A 128 24.59 14.18 -7.55
N GLN A 129 24.42 15.10 -8.48
CA GLN A 129 25.43 15.51 -9.45
C GLN A 129 26.70 16.06 -8.77
N PHE A 130 27.22 15.51 -7.67
CA PHE A 130 28.45 16.02 -7.02
C PHE A 130 29.28 14.91 -6.36
N GLN A 131 30.48 14.76 -6.93
CA GLN A 131 31.75 14.36 -6.31
C GLN A 131 31.81 13.01 -5.55
N ARG A 132 32.31 12.01 -6.29
CA ARG A 132 32.86 10.74 -5.77
C ARG A 132 33.88 10.99 -4.65
N CYS A 133 33.64 10.41 -3.49
CA CYS A 133 34.72 10.05 -2.56
C CYS A 133 35.04 8.57 -2.81
N GLU A 134 36.28 8.30 -3.22
CA GLU A 134 36.81 6.94 -3.36
C GLU A 134 37.15 6.42 -1.96
N GLU A 135 36.42 5.39 -1.49
CA GLU A 135 36.69 4.46 -0.36
C GLU A 135 35.47 4.12 0.53
N SER A 136 34.25 4.53 0.18
CA SER A 136 33.02 4.08 0.88
C SER A 136 32.34 2.90 0.18
N LEU A 137 31.87 1.92 0.99
CA LEU A 137 30.95 0.86 0.57
C LEU A 137 29.79 1.44 -0.25
N GLU A 138 29.46 0.83 -1.40
CA GLU A 138 28.36 1.28 -2.25
C GLU A 138 27.04 1.30 -1.44
N PRO A 139 26.29 2.41 -1.44
CA PRO A 139 25.07 2.55 -0.65
C PRO A 139 23.94 1.64 -1.14
N SER A 140 23.14 1.18 -0.19
CA SER A 140 22.06 0.23 -0.44
C SER A 140 20.86 0.84 -1.17
N THR A 141 20.54 2.13 -0.98
CA THR A 141 19.45 2.83 -1.68
C THR A 141 19.99 3.90 -2.62
N VAL A 142 19.46 3.97 -3.85
CA VAL A 142 19.83 5.02 -4.81
C VAL A 142 18.57 5.70 -5.35
N TYR A 143 18.39 6.98 -5.03
CA TYR A 143 17.28 7.82 -5.53
C TYR A 143 17.52 8.32 -6.97
N GLY A 144 16.50 8.86 -7.63
CA GLY A 144 16.57 9.36 -9.01
C GLY A 144 16.71 8.28 -10.10
N LYS A 145 16.50 7.00 -9.76
CA LYS A 145 16.74 5.85 -10.63
C LYS A 145 15.43 5.27 -11.16
N LEU A 146 15.05 5.71 -12.37
CA LEU A 146 13.91 5.14 -13.09
C LEU A 146 14.35 3.96 -13.97
N LEU A 147 13.91 2.74 -13.64
CA LEU A 147 14.17 1.55 -14.45
C LEU A 147 13.53 1.70 -15.84
N THR A 148 14.27 1.37 -16.90
CA THR A 148 13.79 1.42 -18.28
C THR A 148 13.76 0.05 -18.95
N SER A 149 14.75 -0.81 -18.68
CA SER A 149 14.83 -2.16 -19.26
C SER A 149 15.70 -3.08 -18.40
N VAL A 150 15.56 -4.39 -18.63
CA VAL A 150 16.37 -5.42 -17.98
C VAL A 150 16.87 -6.38 -19.05
N ILE A 151 18.16 -6.69 -19.02
CA ILE A 151 18.76 -7.75 -19.82
C ILE A 151 18.94 -8.97 -18.93
N PHE A 152 18.59 -10.13 -19.45
CA PHE A 152 18.80 -11.44 -18.83
C PHE A 152 19.85 -12.19 -19.65
N PRO A 153 21.15 -12.12 -19.28
CA PRO A 153 22.21 -12.84 -19.98
C PRO A 153 22.05 -14.36 -19.81
N GLU A 154 23.05 -15.12 -20.27
CA GLU A 154 23.10 -16.57 -20.12
C GLU A 154 22.80 -17.02 -18.67
N VAL A 155 22.27 -18.23 -18.54
CA VAL A 155 21.93 -18.82 -17.23
C VAL A 155 23.19 -18.85 -16.37
N GLY A 156 23.11 -18.37 -15.13
CA GLY A 156 24.27 -18.26 -14.24
C GLY A 156 24.91 -16.86 -14.17
N ALA A 157 24.51 -15.92 -15.03
CA ALA A 157 25.10 -14.58 -15.12
C ALA A 157 24.22 -13.46 -14.52
N GLY A 158 23.17 -13.80 -13.76
CA GLY A 158 22.30 -12.84 -13.09
C GLY A 158 21.48 -11.97 -14.05
N VAL A 159 21.34 -10.69 -13.74
CA VAL A 159 20.55 -9.68 -14.48
C VAL A 159 21.31 -8.37 -14.65
N ILE A 160 20.94 -7.57 -15.64
CA ILE A 160 21.46 -6.21 -15.85
C ILE A 160 20.29 -5.23 -15.97
N ALA A 161 20.13 -4.35 -14.99
CA ALA A 161 19.13 -3.29 -14.98
C ALA A 161 19.68 -2.02 -15.66
N HIS A 162 18.87 -1.40 -16.52
CA HIS A 162 19.16 -0.12 -17.16
C HIS A 162 18.23 0.97 -16.61
N PHE A 163 18.79 2.15 -16.37
CA PHE A 163 18.07 3.29 -15.84
C PHE A 163 18.04 4.46 -16.83
N ALA A 164 17.06 5.36 -16.65
CA ALA A 164 16.81 6.49 -17.55
C ALA A 164 17.98 7.48 -17.62
N ASP A 165 18.85 7.52 -16.62
CA ASP A 165 20.07 8.35 -16.60
C ASP A 165 21.25 7.72 -17.39
N GLY A 166 21.02 6.58 -18.04
CA GLY A 166 22.02 5.84 -18.81
C GLY A 166 22.88 4.89 -17.97
N THR A 167 22.72 4.88 -16.65
CA THR A 167 23.47 3.96 -15.78
C THR A 167 22.94 2.53 -15.86
N THR A 168 23.81 1.58 -15.54
CA THR A 168 23.49 0.15 -15.55
C THR A 168 24.01 -0.53 -14.30
N VAL A 169 23.23 -1.46 -13.74
CA VAL A 169 23.63 -2.21 -12.54
C VAL A 169 23.42 -3.71 -12.76
N ARG A 170 24.39 -4.52 -12.34
CA ARG A 170 24.32 -5.98 -12.34
C ARG A 170 23.81 -6.49 -11.00
N GLY A 171 23.01 -7.54 -11.03
CA GLY A 171 22.56 -8.24 -9.83
C GLY A 171 22.36 -9.73 -10.06
N SER A 172 22.11 -10.48 -8.99
CA SER A 172 21.79 -11.91 -9.05
C SER A 172 20.36 -12.15 -9.54
N MET A 173 19.42 -11.33 -9.06
CA MET A 173 18.03 -11.27 -9.50
C MET A 173 17.48 -9.84 -9.35
N ILE A 174 16.28 -9.61 -9.86
CA ILE A 174 15.56 -8.33 -9.74
C ILE A 174 14.15 -8.54 -9.18
N VAL A 175 13.77 -7.70 -8.21
CA VAL A 175 12.48 -7.73 -7.52
C VAL A 175 11.74 -6.42 -7.77
N GLY A 176 10.53 -6.52 -8.30
CA GLY A 176 9.68 -5.38 -8.58
C GLY A 176 8.83 -5.03 -7.37
N ALA A 177 9.07 -3.87 -6.79
CA ALA A 177 8.29 -3.25 -5.72
C ALA A 177 7.92 -1.79 -6.09
N ASP A 178 7.83 -1.51 -7.39
CA ASP A 178 7.70 -0.19 -8.02
C ASP A 178 6.24 0.25 -8.23
N GLY A 179 5.33 -0.43 -7.54
CA GLY A 179 3.95 -0.03 -7.35
C GLY A 179 3.03 -0.29 -8.55
N PRO A 180 1.84 0.34 -8.58
CA PRO A 180 0.77 -0.03 -9.51
C PRO A 180 1.09 0.24 -10.98
N ARG A 181 2.13 1.02 -11.30
CA ARG A 181 2.60 1.28 -12.67
C ARG A 181 3.97 0.63 -12.92
N SER A 182 4.14 -0.59 -12.41
CA SER A 182 5.41 -1.30 -12.41
C SER A 182 5.97 -1.49 -13.81
N LYS A 183 7.20 -1.01 -14.03
CA LYS A 183 7.94 -1.30 -15.27
C LYS A 183 8.43 -2.73 -15.27
N LEU A 184 8.74 -3.30 -14.10
CA LEU A 184 9.16 -4.69 -14.03
C LEU A 184 8.02 -5.66 -14.34
N ARG A 185 6.77 -5.33 -13.97
CA ARG A 185 5.58 -6.10 -14.37
C ARG A 185 5.41 -6.12 -15.89
N GLU A 186 5.60 -4.98 -16.55
CA GLU A 186 5.60 -4.91 -18.03
C GLU A 186 6.66 -5.84 -18.65
N ILE A 187 7.87 -5.87 -18.08
CA ILE A 187 8.95 -6.75 -18.55
C ILE A 187 8.62 -8.23 -18.31
N ALA A 188 8.02 -8.56 -17.17
CA ALA A 188 7.64 -9.92 -16.78
C ALA A 188 6.53 -10.48 -17.68
N VAL A 189 5.49 -9.68 -17.94
CA VAL A 189 4.36 -10.02 -18.82
C VAL A 189 4.78 -9.97 -20.30
N GLY A 190 5.82 -9.21 -20.63
CA GLY A 190 6.40 -9.11 -21.96
C GLY A 190 5.73 -8.07 -22.87
N ASN A 191 4.67 -7.40 -22.41
CA ASN A 191 4.00 -6.33 -23.14
C ASN A 191 3.25 -5.37 -22.20
N ALA A 192 3.07 -4.12 -22.63
CA ALA A 192 2.44 -3.06 -21.85
C ALA A 192 0.93 -3.27 -21.63
N GLU A 193 0.23 -3.88 -22.60
CA GLU A 193 -1.22 -4.09 -22.53
C GLU A 193 -1.58 -5.09 -21.42
N GLY A 194 -0.92 -6.24 -21.37
CA GLY A 194 -1.14 -7.26 -20.35
C GLY A 194 -0.71 -6.84 -18.95
N ALA A 195 0.20 -5.88 -18.82
CA ALA A 195 0.66 -5.34 -17.53
C ALA A 195 -0.11 -4.08 -17.07
N ALA A 196 -0.96 -3.52 -17.93
CA ALA A 196 -1.72 -2.31 -17.63
C ALA A 196 -2.76 -2.56 -16.55
N THR A 197 -2.92 -1.60 -15.62
CA THR A 197 -3.97 -1.68 -14.61
C THR A 197 -5.32 -1.26 -15.20
N THR A 198 -6.39 -1.90 -14.72
CA THR A 198 -7.76 -1.49 -15.00
C THR A 198 -8.16 -0.36 -14.07
N LYS A 199 -8.70 0.73 -14.64
CA LYS A 199 -9.23 1.84 -13.85
C LYS A 199 -10.45 1.37 -13.05
N PHE A 200 -10.50 1.73 -11.77
CA PHE A 200 -11.67 1.45 -10.93
C PHE A 200 -12.69 2.59 -11.05
N GLU A 201 -13.96 2.28 -11.33
CA GLU A 201 -14.99 3.28 -11.68
C GLU A 201 -15.66 3.96 -10.48
N ILE A 202 -14.92 4.15 -9.39
CA ILE A 202 -15.35 4.93 -8.24
C ILE A 202 -14.46 6.17 -8.15
N PHE A 203 -15.09 7.34 -8.14
CA PHE A 203 -14.38 8.58 -7.91
C PHE A 203 -13.99 8.66 -6.45
N HIS A 204 -12.69 8.73 -6.17
CA HIS A 204 -12.14 8.71 -4.83
C HIS A 204 -11.37 10.01 -4.57
N THR A 205 -11.64 10.63 -3.42
CA THR A 205 -10.90 11.81 -2.93
C THR A 205 -10.17 11.48 -1.64
N ASN A 206 -8.96 12.05 -1.47
CA ASN A 206 -8.17 11.99 -0.25
C ASN A 206 -7.78 13.40 0.17
N MET A 207 -7.86 13.67 1.47
CA MET A 207 -7.50 14.94 2.08
C MET A 207 -6.74 14.71 3.38
N THR A 208 -5.80 15.60 3.66
CA THR A 208 -5.16 15.72 4.98
C THR A 208 -5.65 17.00 5.64
N VAL A 209 -6.29 16.88 6.79
CA VAL A 209 -7.03 17.99 7.42
C VAL A 209 -6.48 18.25 8.82
N CYS A 210 -6.18 19.50 9.12
CA CYS A 210 -5.97 20.01 10.47
C CYS A 210 -7.03 21.08 10.72
N TYR A 211 -7.92 20.87 11.70
CA TYR A 211 -8.99 21.84 11.97
C TYR A 211 -8.48 23.13 12.61
N LYS A 212 -7.25 23.12 13.16
CA LYS A 212 -6.66 24.23 13.94
C LYS A 212 -7.58 24.69 15.09
N ASP A 213 -8.32 23.74 15.64
CA ASP A 213 -9.39 23.97 16.61
C ASP A 213 -9.54 22.74 17.49
N ALA A 214 -9.22 22.90 18.77
CA ALA A 214 -9.22 21.85 19.77
C ALA A 214 -10.61 21.21 19.95
N GLU A 215 -11.66 22.02 20.01
CA GLU A 215 -13.02 21.54 20.27
C GLU A 215 -13.53 20.71 19.09
N LYS A 216 -13.28 21.17 17.87
CA LYS A 216 -13.65 20.42 16.65
C LYS A 216 -12.90 19.09 16.58
N ALA A 217 -11.58 19.11 16.79
CA ALA A 217 -10.75 17.91 16.73
C ALA A 217 -11.15 16.86 17.79
N LEU A 218 -11.49 17.30 19.01
CA LEU A 218 -12.03 16.45 20.06
C LEU A 218 -13.43 15.92 19.71
N PHE A 219 -14.31 16.76 19.18
CA PHE A 219 -15.67 16.39 18.81
C PHE A 219 -15.70 15.26 17.76
N VAL A 220 -14.95 15.42 16.66
CA VAL A 220 -15.00 14.46 15.53
C VAL A 220 -14.42 13.08 15.86
N ARG A 221 -13.65 12.97 16.96
CA ARG A 221 -13.08 11.71 17.46
C ARG A 221 -13.81 11.14 18.67
N LYS A 222 -14.68 11.91 19.32
CA LYS A 222 -15.30 11.56 20.60
C LYS A 222 -15.94 10.16 20.59
N GLN A 223 -16.66 9.85 19.53
CA GLN A 223 -17.35 8.56 19.39
C GLN A 223 -16.44 7.46 18.80
N TYR A 224 -15.54 7.84 17.90
CA TYR A 224 -14.65 6.92 17.18
C TYR A 224 -13.21 7.45 17.23
N PRO A 225 -12.41 7.06 18.24
CA PRO A 225 -11.13 7.71 18.53
C PRO A 225 -10.06 7.54 17.46
N THR A 226 -10.12 6.50 16.62
CA THR A 226 -9.07 6.21 15.62
C THR A 226 -9.55 6.41 14.20
N SER A 227 -10.69 5.81 13.84
CA SER A 227 -11.26 5.91 12.50
C SER A 227 -12.71 5.43 12.45
N TYR A 228 -13.41 5.77 11.38
CA TYR A 228 -14.67 5.12 10.98
C TYR A 228 -14.87 5.19 9.46
N LEU A 229 -15.76 4.33 8.96
CA LEU A 229 -16.33 4.41 7.63
C LEU A 229 -17.83 4.70 7.73
N ALA A 230 -18.27 5.84 7.20
CA ALA A 230 -19.67 6.17 7.05
C ALA A 230 -20.16 5.76 5.66
N LEU A 231 -21.25 5.00 5.60
CA LEU A 231 -21.88 4.52 4.36
C LEU A 231 -23.25 5.18 4.22
N SER A 232 -23.45 5.94 3.14
CA SER A 232 -24.67 6.68 2.88
C SER A 232 -25.66 5.86 2.05
N GLU A 233 -26.95 6.01 2.36
CA GLU A 233 -28.03 5.45 1.52
C GLU A 233 -28.01 6.01 0.09
N ARG A 234 -27.35 7.15 -0.11
CA ARG A 234 -27.12 7.79 -1.40
C ARG A 234 -25.91 7.20 -2.16
N SER A 235 -25.47 6.00 -1.79
CA SER A 235 -24.44 5.20 -2.48
C SER A 235 -23.07 5.89 -2.60
N PHE A 236 -22.62 6.48 -1.49
CA PHE A 236 -21.26 6.97 -1.33
C PHE A 236 -20.74 6.66 0.07
N HIS A 237 -19.42 6.70 0.23
CA HIS A 237 -18.80 6.56 1.54
C HIS A 237 -18.07 7.82 1.98
N ALA A 238 -17.89 7.96 3.29
CA ALA A 238 -17.08 9.00 3.90
C ALA A 238 -16.23 8.37 5.01
N PHE A 239 -14.92 8.44 4.85
CA PHE A 239 -13.93 7.88 5.75
C PHE A 239 -13.23 9.00 6.53
N GLN A 240 -13.03 8.80 7.83
CA GLN A 240 -12.21 9.67 8.66
C GLN A 240 -11.29 8.81 9.53
N SER A 241 -10.06 9.27 9.72
CA SER A 241 -9.14 8.73 10.70
C SER A 241 -8.21 9.82 11.21
N ILE A 242 -7.85 9.76 12.50
CA ILE A 242 -6.66 10.46 12.96
C ILE A 242 -5.45 9.95 12.17
N SER A 243 -4.60 10.84 11.69
CA SER A 243 -3.37 10.51 10.98
C SER A 243 -2.16 10.72 11.90
N SER A 244 -2.01 11.91 12.47
CA SER A 244 -0.93 12.17 13.42
C SER A 244 -1.25 13.30 14.40
N MET A 245 -0.49 13.34 15.50
CA MET A 245 -0.56 14.36 16.54
C MET A 245 0.82 15.03 16.65
N PRO A 246 1.16 16.00 15.78
CA PRO A 246 2.50 16.57 15.68
C PRO A 246 3.02 17.15 16.99
N ASP A 247 2.16 17.89 17.70
CA ASP A 247 2.50 18.50 18.99
C ASP A 247 2.10 17.63 20.19
N GLY A 248 1.62 16.40 19.93
CA GLY A 248 1.24 15.42 20.95
C GLY A 248 -0.27 15.32 21.24
N PRO A 249 -0.67 14.34 22.06
CA PRO A 249 -2.08 14.06 22.35
C PRO A 249 -2.77 15.13 23.21
N ASP A 250 -2.03 16.02 23.87
CA ASP A 250 -2.60 17.11 24.67
C ASP A 250 -2.83 18.40 23.87
N HIS A 251 -2.52 18.37 22.55
CA HIS A 251 -2.62 19.51 21.62
C HIS A 251 -3.59 19.21 20.45
N PRO A 252 -4.90 19.05 20.71
CA PRO A 252 -5.88 18.66 19.70
C PRO A 252 -6.00 19.61 18.51
N GLU A 253 -5.69 20.88 18.68
CA GLU A 253 -5.63 21.87 17.61
C GLU A 253 -4.56 21.55 16.56
N SER A 254 -3.50 20.80 16.92
CA SER A 254 -2.42 20.39 16.02
C SER A 254 -2.73 19.11 15.23
N TRP A 255 -3.76 18.37 15.66
CA TRP A 255 -4.02 17.05 15.11
C TRP A 255 -4.34 17.09 13.62
N THR A 256 -3.84 16.08 12.92
CA THR A 256 -4.06 15.90 11.49
C THR A 256 -4.89 14.65 11.25
N PHE A 257 -5.81 14.72 10.30
CA PHE A 257 -6.78 13.69 9.97
C PHE A 257 -6.63 13.30 8.51
N HIS A 258 -6.68 12.00 8.24
CA HIS A 258 -6.88 11.48 6.90
C HIS A 258 -8.38 11.34 6.65
N MET A 259 -8.85 12.07 5.65
CA MET A 259 -10.24 12.08 5.22
C MET A 259 -10.30 11.52 3.80
N ALA A 260 -11.33 10.72 3.52
CA ALA A 260 -11.60 10.29 2.16
C ALA A 260 -13.10 10.24 1.89
N MET A 261 -13.51 10.56 0.67
CA MET A 261 -14.88 10.40 0.22
C MET A 261 -14.88 9.80 -1.17
N ALA A 262 -15.74 8.81 -1.39
CA ALA A 262 -15.80 8.10 -2.66
C ALA A 262 -17.24 7.81 -3.07
N TRP A 263 -17.51 7.93 -4.37
CA TRP A 263 -18.84 7.75 -4.94
C TRP A 263 -18.77 7.28 -6.40
N LYS A 264 -19.82 6.63 -6.85
CA LYS A 264 -19.97 6.26 -8.26
C LYS A 264 -20.29 7.50 -9.10
N GLY A 265 -19.66 7.61 -10.26
CA GLY A 265 -19.97 8.63 -11.26
C GLY A 265 -18.75 9.23 -11.95
N GLN A 266 -18.94 9.71 -13.18
CA GLN A 266 -17.94 10.50 -13.87
C GLN A 266 -17.96 11.92 -13.30
N VAL A 267 -16.92 12.26 -12.56
CA VAL A 267 -16.65 13.63 -12.14
C VAL A 267 -15.62 14.21 -13.11
N ASP A 268 -15.81 15.46 -13.51
CA ASP A 268 -14.81 16.19 -14.30
C ASP A 268 -13.44 16.09 -13.59
N THR A 269 -12.44 15.60 -14.32
CA THR A 269 -11.10 15.40 -13.77
C THR A 269 -10.32 16.70 -13.66
N ASN A 270 -10.78 17.78 -14.28
CA ASN A 270 -10.11 19.07 -14.33
C ASN A 270 -10.54 20.04 -13.22
N LEU A 271 -11.38 19.60 -12.29
CA LEU A 271 -11.80 20.42 -11.15
C LEU A 271 -10.59 20.85 -10.30
N SER A 272 -10.59 22.11 -9.89
CA SER A 272 -9.68 22.65 -8.88
C SER A 272 -9.91 22.02 -7.50
N PHE A 273 -8.98 22.23 -6.57
CA PHE A 273 -9.16 21.80 -5.18
C PHE A 273 -10.42 22.40 -4.54
N LYS A 274 -10.69 23.69 -4.80
CA LYS A 274 -11.86 24.40 -4.27
C LYS A 274 -13.17 23.80 -4.80
N GLU A 275 -13.24 23.48 -6.09
CA GLU A 275 -14.44 22.86 -6.68
C GLU A 275 -14.66 21.45 -6.15
N ARG A 276 -13.59 20.64 -6.01
CA ARG A 276 -13.70 19.33 -5.37
C ARG A 276 -14.11 19.42 -3.90
N LEU A 277 -13.62 20.41 -3.16
CA LEU A 277 -14.03 20.66 -1.78
C LEU A 277 -15.52 21.01 -1.69
N ALA A 278 -16.04 21.82 -2.62
CA ALA A 278 -17.47 22.12 -2.68
C ALA A 278 -18.32 20.86 -2.91
N LEU A 279 -17.91 19.97 -3.81
CA LEU A 279 -18.60 18.68 -4.03
C LEU A 279 -18.60 17.80 -2.76
N VAL A 280 -17.46 17.73 -2.07
CA VAL A 280 -17.34 16.96 -0.82
C VAL A 280 -18.23 17.55 0.28
N LYS A 281 -18.23 18.88 0.47
CA LYS A 281 -19.08 19.56 1.45
C LYS A 281 -20.58 19.41 1.13
N ASP A 282 -20.96 19.50 -0.15
CA ASP A 282 -22.35 19.28 -0.58
C ASP A 282 -22.86 17.87 -0.21
N LYS A 283 -22.06 16.83 -0.49
CA LYS A 283 -22.39 15.45 -0.07
C LYS A 283 -22.47 15.31 1.44
N ALA A 284 -21.49 15.88 2.15
CA ALA A 284 -21.40 15.83 3.60
C ALA A 284 -22.56 16.53 4.33
N ASN A 285 -23.16 17.56 3.73
CA ASN A 285 -24.27 18.31 4.31
C ASN A 285 -25.47 17.42 4.69
N GLY A 286 -25.70 16.34 3.93
CA GLY A 286 -26.77 15.37 4.20
C GLY A 286 -26.39 14.22 5.15
N LEU A 287 -25.18 14.22 5.74
CA LEU A 287 -24.76 13.19 6.69
C LEU A 287 -25.20 13.52 8.13
N GLY A 288 -25.13 12.53 9.01
CA GLY A 288 -25.22 12.66 10.46
C GLY A 288 -23.84 12.85 11.10
N ASP A 289 -23.80 13.24 12.37
CA ASP A 289 -22.56 13.37 13.12
C ASP A 289 -22.05 12.01 13.60
N PRO A 290 -20.72 11.75 13.60
CA PRO A 290 -19.65 12.75 13.45
C PRO A 290 -19.25 13.06 12.01
N ALA A 291 -19.76 12.33 11.00
CA ALA A 291 -19.34 12.47 9.61
C ALA A 291 -19.64 13.86 9.04
N ARG A 292 -20.84 14.38 9.23
CA ARG A 292 -21.21 15.73 8.76
C ARG A 292 -20.23 16.78 9.28
N SER A 293 -20.07 16.88 10.59
CA SER A 293 -19.18 17.88 11.20
C SER A 293 -17.72 17.72 10.74
N ALA A 294 -17.21 16.49 10.65
CA ALA A 294 -15.84 16.24 10.21
C ALA A 294 -15.55 16.79 8.80
N PHE A 295 -16.48 16.62 7.86
CA PHE A 295 -16.29 17.13 6.49
C PHE A 295 -16.71 18.59 6.32
N MET A 296 -17.77 19.04 6.98
CA MET A 296 -18.25 20.43 6.86
C MET A 296 -17.29 21.44 7.50
N TRP A 297 -16.56 21.06 8.54
CA TRP A 297 -15.59 21.92 9.21
C TRP A 297 -14.20 21.92 8.59
N MET A 298 -13.98 21.19 7.49
CA MET A 298 -12.70 21.27 6.77
C MET A 298 -12.40 22.73 6.35
N PRO A 299 -11.17 23.21 6.57
CA PRO A 299 -10.75 24.54 6.13
C PRO A 299 -10.98 24.76 4.62
N ASP A 300 -11.28 25.99 4.22
CA ASP A 300 -11.59 26.32 2.82
C ASP A 300 -10.39 26.22 1.87
N ASP A 301 -9.17 26.20 2.43
CA ASP A 301 -7.92 25.96 1.72
C ASP A 301 -7.50 24.48 1.69
N THR A 302 -8.37 23.56 2.11
CA THR A 302 -8.10 22.11 2.06
C THR A 302 -7.85 21.63 0.63
N GLU A 303 -6.68 21.04 0.40
CA GLU A 303 -6.36 20.38 -0.87
C GLU A 303 -7.10 19.04 -0.99
N VAL A 304 -8.08 18.98 -1.89
CA VAL A 304 -8.83 17.74 -2.18
C VAL A 304 -8.19 17.00 -3.34
N HIS A 305 -7.32 16.03 -3.04
CA HIS A 305 -6.66 15.24 -4.07
C HIS A 305 -7.59 14.17 -4.63
N LYS A 306 -7.64 14.04 -5.95
CA LYS A 306 -8.23 12.87 -6.62
C LYS A 306 -7.27 11.69 -6.48
N ALA A 307 -7.77 10.54 -6.04
CA ALA A 307 -7.03 9.28 -6.06
C ALA A 307 -7.39 8.50 -7.33
N ASP A 308 -6.40 8.28 -8.20
CA ASP A 308 -6.55 7.43 -9.37
C ASP A 308 -6.45 5.95 -8.95
N ILE A 309 -7.58 5.40 -8.52
CA ILE A 309 -7.67 3.99 -8.11
C ILE A 309 -7.70 3.10 -9.35
N SER A 310 -6.83 2.09 -9.35
CA SER A 310 -6.73 1.08 -10.39
C SER A 310 -6.38 -0.27 -9.78
N TYR A 311 -6.61 -1.34 -10.51
CA TYR A 311 -6.30 -2.70 -10.06
C TYR A 311 -5.73 -3.56 -11.18
N TRP A 312 -5.10 -4.66 -10.83
CA TRP A 312 -4.65 -5.67 -11.80
C TRP A 312 -4.75 -7.05 -11.15
N ILE A 313 -5.52 -7.94 -11.78
CA ILE A 313 -5.69 -9.31 -11.30
C ILE A 313 -4.46 -10.10 -11.75
N PRO A 314 -3.61 -10.57 -10.81
CA PRO A 314 -2.38 -11.24 -11.18
C PRO A 314 -2.63 -12.52 -11.96
N HIS A 315 -1.67 -12.87 -12.81
CA HIS A 315 -1.62 -14.12 -13.55
C HIS A 315 -0.15 -14.50 -13.74
N ALA A 316 0.14 -15.74 -14.12
CA ALA A 316 1.51 -16.19 -14.32
C ALA A 316 2.27 -15.33 -15.36
N TRP A 317 3.54 -15.05 -15.09
CA TRP A 317 4.46 -14.32 -15.96
C TRP A 317 5.74 -15.12 -16.20
N ASP A 318 6.56 -14.69 -17.17
CA ASP A 318 7.91 -15.24 -17.35
C ASP A 318 8.86 -14.64 -16.31
N ASN A 319 9.13 -15.40 -15.25
CA ASN A 319 10.05 -15.03 -14.18
C ASN A 319 11.54 -15.19 -14.54
N ARG A 320 11.85 -15.54 -15.79
CA ARG A 320 13.22 -15.66 -16.32
C ARG A 320 14.08 -16.65 -15.55
N GLN A 321 13.50 -17.82 -15.24
CA GLN A 321 14.11 -18.89 -14.44
C GLN A 321 14.39 -18.42 -12.99
N GLY A 322 13.45 -17.68 -12.40
CA GLY A 322 13.52 -17.13 -11.04
C GLY A 322 14.38 -15.88 -10.89
N ARG A 323 14.97 -15.35 -11.96
CA ARG A 323 15.80 -14.13 -11.90
C ARG A 323 15.01 -12.84 -11.82
N LEU A 324 13.68 -12.91 -11.98
CA LEU A 324 12.75 -11.81 -11.85
C LEU A 324 11.57 -12.24 -10.97
N THR A 325 11.08 -11.37 -10.09
CA THR A 325 9.77 -11.54 -9.45
C THR A 325 9.13 -10.20 -9.09
N LEU A 326 7.86 -10.20 -8.67
CA LEU A 326 7.07 -9.02 -8.30
C LEU A 326 6.49 -9.19 -6.90
N ILE A 327 6.38 -8.09 -6.15
CA ILE A 327 5.86 -8.07 -4.77
C ILE A 327 4.97 -6.82 -4.57
N GLY A 328 3.91 -6.95 -3.76
CA GLY A 328 3.01 -5.85 -3.42
C GLY A 328 2.24 -5.29 -4.60
N ASP A 329 2.01 -3.97 -4.64
CA ASP A 329 1.29 -3.30 -5.73
C ASP A 329 1.94 -3.45 -7.13
N ALA A 330 3.19 -3.90 -7.21
CA ALA A 330 3.79 -4.29 -8.49
C ALA A 330 3.20 -5.62 -9.00
N ALA A 331 2.83 -6.53 -8.10
CA ALA A 331 2.23 -7.81 -8.41
C ALA A 331 0.69 -7.79 -8.38
N HIS A 332 0.05 -7.09 -7.45
CA HIS A 332 -1.41 -7.19 -7.26
C HIS A 332 -2.03 -5.89 -6.73
N PRO A 333 -1.90 -4.76 -7.47
CA PRO A 333 -2.53 -3.52 -7.05
C PRO A 333 -4.06 -3.69 -7.01
N MET A 334 -4.70 -3.12 -6.00
CA MET A 334 -6.14 -3.31 -5.75
C MET A 334 -6.84 -2.07 -5.19
N PRO A 335 -8.18 -2.00 -5.31
CA PRO A 335 -8.94 -0.94 -4.68
C PRO A 335 -8.89 -1.02 -3.14
N PRO A 336 -8.90 0.10 -2.40
CA PRO A 336 -8.63 0.11 -0.96
C PRO A 336 -9.79 -0.36 -0.07
N TYR A 337 -10.89 -0.86 -0.65
CA TYR A 337 -12.17 -1.04 0.03
C TYR A 337 -12.22 -2.23 1.01
N ARG A 338 -11.20 -3.10 0.97
CA ARG A 338 -11.01 -4.23 1.91
C ARG A 338 -9.91 -3.99 2.94
N GLY A 339 -9.12 -2.93 2.81
CA GLY A 339 -7.98 -2.65 3.69
C GLY A 339 -6.84 -3.69 3.62
N GLN A 340 -6.67 -4.37 2.48
CA GLN A 340 -5.76 -5.53 2.35
C GLN A 340 -4.38 -5.19 1.78
N GLY A 341 -4.25 -4.13 0.98
CA GLY A 341 -3.02 -3.87 0.21
C GLY A 341 -1.72 -3.95 1.02
N LEU A 342 -1.61 -3.22 2.14
CA LEU A 342 -0.41 -3.28 2.99
C LEU A 342 -0.21 -4.66 3.65
N ASN A 343 -1.29 -5.33 4.05
CA ASN A 343 -1.21 -6.64 4.70
C ASN A 343 -0.73 -7.70 3.72
N LEU A 344 -1.17 -7.65 2.46
CA LEU A 344 -0.67 -8.52 1.40
C LEU A 344 0.76 -8.21 1.02
N CYS A 345 1.16 -6.94 0.95
CA CYS A 345 2.57 -6.58 0.78
C CYS A 345 3.46 -7.18 1.88
N ILE A 346 3.02 -7.11 3.14
CA ILE A 346 3.73 -7.72 4.27
C ILE A 346 3.78 -9.25 4.12
N HIS A 347 2.68 -9.88 3.69
CA HIS A 347 2.64 -11.32 3.47
C HIS A 347 3.58 -11.75 2.35
N ASP A 348 3.57 -11.05 1.21
CA ASP A 348 4.48 -11.34 0.10
C ASP A 348 5.95 -11.26 0.56
N VAL A 349 6.31 -10.25 1.35
CA VAL A 349 7.68 -10.10 1.85
C VAL A 349 8.05 -11.22 2.82
N ALA A 350 7.12 -11.68 3.65
CA ALA A 350 7.35 -12.82 4.55
C ALA A 350 7.53 -14.13 3.77
N SER A 351 6.69 -14.39 2.77
CA SER A 351 6.82 -15.57 1.89
C SER A 351 8.10 -15.49 1.06
N PHE A 352 8.47 -14.30 0.59
CA PHE A 352 9.72 -14.07 -0.14
C PHE A 352 10.96 -14.29 0.75
N LEU A 353 10.93 -13.86 2.01
CA LEU A 353 11.97 -14.16 2.99
C LEU A 353 12.20 -15.67 3.11
N GLU A 354 11.12 -16.45 3.27
CA GLU A 354 11.20 -17.91 3.37
C GLU A 354 11.79 -18.52 2.09
N ALA A 355 11.40 -18.04 0.92
CA ALA A 355 11.97 -18.46 -0.36
C ALA A 355 13.48 -18.14 -0.47
N MET A 356 13.90 -16.96 -0.04
CA MET A 356 15.31 -16.54 -0.04
C MET A 356 16.16 -17.32 0.96
N GLN A 357 15.60 -17.65 2.13
CA GLN A 357 16.24 -18.56 3.09
C GLN A 357 16.37 -19.97 2.51
N ALA A 358 15.35 -20.48 1.82
CA ALA A 358 15.42 -21.77 1.13
C ALA A 358 16.50 -21.78 0.03
N TRP A 359 16.67 -20.69 -0.70
CA TRP A 359 17.72 -20.56 -1.72
C TRP A 359 19.16 -20.61 -1.15
N ARG A 360 19.33 -20.39 0.16
CA ARG A 360 20.63 -20.59 0.81
C ARG A 360 21.02 -22.07 0.81
N ASN A 361 20.07 -23.00 0.79
CA ASN A 361 20.34 -24.43 0.61
C ASN A 361 20.92 -24.67 -0.81
N PRO A 362 22.14 -25.24 -0.95
CA PRO A 362 22.73 -25.56 -2.24
C PRO A 362 21.91 -26.51 -3.13
N GLU A 363 20.99 -27.28 -2.54
CA GLU A 363 20.12 -28.23 -3.26
C GLU A 363 18.90 -27.57 -3.91
N LYS A 364 18.62 -26.31 -3.58
CA LYS A 364 17.48 -25.56 -4.11
C LYS A 364 17.93 -24.55 -5.16
N SER A 365 17.37 -24.65 -6.36
CA SER A 365 17.62 -23.66 -7.41
C SER A 365 16.82 -22.37 -7.16
N LEU A 366 17.30 -21.24 -7.70
CA LEU A 366 16.57 -19.97 -7.62
C LEU A 366 15.20 -20.08 -8.29
N GLN A 367 15.14 -20.75 -9.44
CA GLN A 367 13.91 -21.00 -10.17
C GLN A 367 12.87 -21.74 -9.33
N GLU A 368 13.27 -22.83 -8.65
CA GLU A 368 12.35 -23.60 -7.79
C GLU A 368 11.74 -22.76 -6.68
N VAL A 369 12.55 -22.00 -5.94
CA VAL A 369 12.05 -21.22 -4.80
C VAL A 369 11.18 -20.05 -5.24
N ILE A 370 11.52 -19.39 -6.35
CA ILE A 370 10.72 -18.27 -6.86
C ILE A 370 9.42 -18.77 -7.47
N HIS A 371 9.43 -19.90 -8.18
CA HIS A 371 8.21 -20.49 -8.71
C HIS A 371 7.23 -20.85 -7.59
N SER A 372 7.71 -21.49 -6.51
CA SER A 372 6.86 -21.81 -5.35
C SER A 372 6.33 -20.57 -4.63
N PHE A 373 7.13 -19.49 -4.57
CA PHE A 373 6.69 -18.21 -4.01
C PHE A 373 5.61 -17.56 -4.89
N GLU A 374 5.81 -17.53 -6.21
CA GLU A 374 4.89 -16.92 -7.16
C GLU A 374 3.57 -17.68 -7.26
N ASP A 375 3.58 -19.01 -7.22
CA ASP A 375 2.36 -19.82 -7.24
C ASP A 375 1.42 -19.46 -6.08
N GLU A 376 1.96 -19.32 -4.87
CA GLU A 376 1.20 -18.87 -3.69
C GLU A 376 0.73 -17.42 -3.84
N MET A 377 1.66 -16.52 -4.16
CA MET A 377 1.40 -15.08 -4.18
C MET A 377 0.41 -14.68 -5.28
N ILE A 378 0.49 -15.31 -6.46
CA ILE A 378 -0.45 -15.08 -7.56
C ILE A 378 -1.84 -15.58 -7.18
N ALA A 379 -1.97 -16.80 -6.67
CA ALA A 379 -3.27 -17.35 -6.28
C ALA A 379 -3.95 -16.47 -5.21
N ARG A 380 -3.22 -16.11 -4.16
CA ARG A 380 -3.71 -15.20 -3.11
C ARG A 380 -4.01 -13.80 -3.65
N GLY A 381 -3.17 -13.27 -4.52
CA GLY A 381 -3.36 -11.95 -5.13
C GLY A 381 -4.60 -11.91 -6.03
N GLN A 382 -4.86 -12.95 -6.82
CA GLN A 382 -6.06 -13.07 -7.66
C GLN A 382 -7.33 -12.99 -6.81
N GLU A 383 -7.33 -13.75 -5.73
CA GLU A 383 -8.40 -13.86 -4.76
C GLU A 383 -8.73 -12.50 -4.13
N GLU A 384 -7.72 -11.81 -3.59
CA GLU A 384 -7.91 -10.56 -2.87
C GLU A 384 -8.18 -9.34 -3.77
N VAL A 385 -7.58 -9.29 -4.96
CA VAL A 385 -7.86 -8.22 -5.93
C VAL A 385 -9.32 -8.34 -6.39
N THR A 386 -9.77 -9.55 -6.72
CA THR A 386 -11.16 -9.81 -7.16
C THR A 386 -12.16 -9.42 -6.07
N CYS A 387 -11.91 -9.86 -4.83
CA CYS A 387 -12.72 -9.50 -3.67
C CYS A 387 -12.75 -7.99 -3.42
N SER A 388 -11.62 -7.31 -3.55
CA SER A 388 -11.53 -5.87 -3.33
C SER A 388 -12.29 -5.06 -4.38
N VAL A 389 -12.33 -5.54 -5.63
CA VAL A 389 -13.13 -4.96 -6.71
C VAL A 389 -14.62 -5.13 -6.43
N GLU A 390 -15.07 -6.35 -6.16
CA GLU A 390 -16.48 -6.64 -5.83
C GLU A 390 -16.95 -5.83 -4.62
N ASN A 391 -16.19 -5.88 -3.53
CA ASN A 391 -16.48 -5.15 -2.31
C ASN A 391 -16.54 -3.65 -2.56
N GLY A 392 -15.62 -3.12 -3.39
CA GLY A 392 -15.64 -1.72 -3.79
C GLY A 392 -16.95 -1.32 -4.46
N TYR A 393 -17.48 -2.12 -5.38
CA TYR A 393 -18.78 -1.83 -6.02
C TYR A 393 -19.94 -1.96 -5.03
N MET A 394 -19.95 -3.01 -4.20
CA MET A 394 -21.04 -3.23 -3.24
C MET A 394 -21.08 -2.16 -2.12
N LEU A 395 -19.94 -1.61 -1.71
CA LEU A 395 -19.90 -0.48 -0.77
C LEU A 395 -20.45 0.83 -1.36
N HIS A 396 -20.60 0.92 -2.68
CA HIS A 396 -21.19 2.05 -3.40
C HIS A 396 -22.53 1.69 -4.04
N ASP A 397 -23.21 0.70 -3.48
CA ASP A 397 -24.56 0.26 -3.86
C ASP A 397 -25.31 -0.08 -2.57
N TRP A 398 -26.16 0.83 -2.10
CA TRP A 398 -26.84 0.71 -0.81
C TRP A 398 -27.63 -0.60 -0.68
N ASP A 399 -28.25 -1.07 -1.76
CA ASP A 399 -29.05 -2.29 -1.75
C ASP A 399 -28.20 -3.56 -1.57
N LYS A 400 -26.89 -3.47 -1.84
CA LYS A 400 -25.94 -4.58 -1.76
C LYS A 400 -24.92 -4.45 -0.63
N VAL A 401 -24.86 -3.30 0.05
CA VAL A 401 -23.80 -2.99 1.02
C VAL A 401 -23.66 -4.04 2.13
N GLN A 402 -24.78 -4.53 2.66
CA GLN A 402 -24.80 -5.54 3.72
C GLN A 402 -24.40 -6.94 3.24
N GLN A 403 -24.43 -7.18 1.93
CA GLN A 403 -23.99 -8.43 1.32
C GLN A 403 -22.50 -8.40 0.95
N SER A 404 -21.83 -7.24 1.12
CA SER A 404 -20.45 -7.08 0.71
C SER A 404 -19.49 -7.99 1.49
N PRO A 405 -18.35 -8.38 0.89
CA PRO A 405 -17.35 -9.18 1.57
C PRO A 405 -16.89 -8.62 2.92
N VAL A 406 -16.77 -7.29 3.06
CA VAL A 406 -16.37 -6.68 4.35
C VAL A 406 -17.44 -6.85 5.44
N PHE A 407 -18.73 -6.82 5.08
CA PHE A 407 -19.82 -7.05 6.04
C PHE A 407 -19.90 -8.52 6.47
N ASN A 408 -19.70 -9.45 5.53
CA ASN A 408 -19.84 -10.88 5.78
C ASN A 408 -18.58 -11.53 6.37
N GLN A 409 -17.39 -11.03 6.04
CA GLN A 409 -16.12 -11.68 6.36
C GLN A 409 -15.10 -10.76 7.09
N GLY A 410 -15.43 -9.48 7.29
CA GLY A 410 -14.54 -8.53 7.94
C GLY A 410 -13.25 -8.31 7.14
N PHE A 411 -12.09 -8.24 7.79
CA PHE A 411 -10.78 -8.08 7.14
C PHE A 411 -9.98 -9.39 7.03
N LYS A 412 -10.60 -10.54 7.26
CA LYS A 412 -9.91 -11.84 7.13
C LYS A 412 -9.44 -12.05 5.69
N PRO A 413 -8.26 -12.68 5.48
CA PRO A 413 -7.86 -13.13 4.15
C PRO A 413 -8.91 -14.05 3.54
N MET A 414 -9.09 -13.94 2.23
CA MET A 414 -10.05 -14.72 1.47
C MET A 414 -9.45 -16.08 1.11
N ASP A 415 -10.30 -17.10 1.03
CA ASP A 415 -9.98 -18.45 0.54
C ASP A 415 -11.13 -18.93 -0.36
N GLY A 416 -10.86 -19.10 -1.66
CA GLY A 416 -11.81 -19.63 -2.64
C GLY A 416 -12.96 -18.70 -3.08
N HIS A 417 -12.83 -17.38 -2.93
CA HIS A 417 -13.86 -16.42 -3.38
C HIS A 417 -13.76 -16.07 -4.87
N SER A 418 -12.58 -16.18 -5.49
CA SER A 418 -12.36 -16.07 -6.94
C SER A 418 -12.96 -17.23 -7.73
N THR A 419 -13.13 -18.40 -7.09
CA THR A 419 -13.70 -19.61 -7.70
C THR A 419 -15.20 -19.72 -7.54
N THR A 420 -15.78 -19.04 -6.54
CA THR A 420 -17.22 -19.13 -6.21
C THR A 420 -18.06 -18.01 -6.82
N THR A 421 -17.44 -16.91 -7.22
CA THR A 421 -18.18 -15.70 -7.61
C THR A 421 -18.16 -15.48 -9.14
N LYS A 422 -19.34 -15.25 -9.73
CA LYS A 422 -19.54 -14.89 -11.16
C LYS A 422 -19.03 -13.48 -11.50
N VAL A 423 -17.83 -13.10 -11.04
CA VAL A 423 -17.24 -11.77 -11.33
C VAL A 423 -16.81 -11.66 -12.79
N ALA A 424 -16.57 -12.79 -13.47
CA ALA A 424 -16.24 -12.82 -14.90
C ALA A 424 -17.30 -12.18 -15.82
N ALA A 425 -18.56 -12.02 -15.37
CA ALA A 425 -19.62 -11.40 -16.16
C ALA A 425 -19.77 -9.88 -15.96
N ALA A 426 -19.21 -9.31 -14.88
CA ALA A 426 -19.31 -7.87 -14.58
C ALA A 426 -18.07 -7.07 -15.01
N ILE A 427 -16.98 -7.76 -15.39
CA ILE A 427 -15.72 -7.14 -15.82
C ILE A 427 -15.69 -6.90 -17.35
N ASN A 428 -16.62 -7.49 -18.12
CA ASN A 428 -16.63 -7.49 -19.59
C ASN A 428 -17.86 -6.80 -20.23
N THR A 429 -18.54 -5.88 -19.55
CA THR A 429 -19.63 -5.08 -20.14
C THR A 429 -19.43 -3.60 -19.94
#